data_AF-A0A7K1DS39-F1
#
_entry.id   AF-A0A7K1DS39-F1
#
_cell.length_a   1.000
_cell.length_b   1.000
_cell.length_c   1.000
_cell.angle_alpha   90.00
_cell.angle_beta   90.00
_cell.angle_gamma   90.00
#
_symmetry.space_group_name_H-M   'P 1'
#
loop_
_entity.id
_entity.type
_entity.pdbx_description
1 polymer ?
#
loop_
_entity_poly.entity_id
_entity_poly.type
_entity_poly.pdbx_seq_one_letter_code
_entity_poly.pdbx_strand_id
1 'polypeptide(L)'
;EMDYINDWELTDRGHTLAGIFHESDLLIVEVMNRGILDNLSVNDLVAVLSTLVFEPRGGDNGGPPRWPSDLVRQRFKRVEKVSLQLQDMQREKGMHLHRAPNGGLAFETAGWASGKPLSRILDPDLTPGDFVRSMRQLIDLLRQISSTTTNDSLRQVATDASRALDRGVVSAAAGESI
;
A
#
# COMPACT_ATOMS: atom_id res chain seq x y z
N GLU A 1 15.11 -10.54 17.11
CA GLU A 1 14.98 -11.30 15.85
C GLU A 1 14.75 -10.40 14.64
N MET A 2 13.74 -9.51 14.65
CA MET A 2 13.49 -8.56 13.54
C MET A 2 14.12 -7.17 13.72
N ASP A 3 14.92 -7.00 14.79
CA ASP A 3 15.72 -5.79 15.04
C ASP A 3 14.93 -4.47 15.10
N TYR A 4 13.73 -4.50 15.70
CA TYR A 4 12.91 -3.30 15.96
C TYR A 4 13.21 -2.64 17.31
N ILE A 5 13.73 -3.42 18.27
CA ILE A 5 14.08 -2.97 19.62
C ILE A 5 15.45 -3.57 19.94
N ASN A 6 16.35 -2.74 20.46
CA ASN A 6 17.62 -3.16 21.04
C ASN A 6 17.78 -2.52 22.42
N ASP A 7 18.11 -3.31 23.44
CA ASP A 7 18.27 -2.84 24.84
C ASP A 7 17.13 -1.93 25.35
N TRP A 8 15.88 -2.27 25.01
CA TRP A 8 14.65 -1.49 25.32
C TRP A 8 14.53 -0.12 24.64
N GLU A 9 15.40 0.18 23.69
CA GLU A 9 15.33 1.36 22.83
C GLU A 9 14.88 0.98 21.41
N LEU A 10 14.18 1.89 20.73
CA LEU A 10 13.76 1.69 19.34
C LEU A 10 15.00 1.81 18.44
N THR A 11 15.13 0.86 17.50
CA THR A 11 16.07 0.99 16.39
C THR A 11 15.48 1.90 15.30
N ASP A 12 16.24 2.20 14.24
CA ASP A 12 15.71 2.90 13.06
C ASP A 12 14.46 2.20 12.48
N ARG A 13 14.49 0.85 12.42
CA ARG A 13 13.32 0.06 11.99
C ARG A 13 12.16 0.23 12.96
N GLY A 14 12.45 0.27 14.26
CA GLY A 14 11.48 0.53 15.33
C GLY A 14 10.78 1.88 15.18
N HIS A 15 11.55 2.92 14.90
CA HIS A 15 11.03 4.26 14.65
C HIS A 15 10.17 4.34 13.38
N THR A 16 10.59 3.70 12.29
CA THR A 16 9.76 3.60 11.08
C THR A 16 8.43 2.89 11.38
N LEU A 17 8.47 1.76 12.09
CA LEU A 17 7.26 1.02 12.48
C LEU A 17 6.33 1.84 13.37
N ALA A 18 6.86 2.57 14.35
CA ALA A 18 6.07 3.43 15.23
C ALA A 18 5.33 4.57 14.49
N GLY A 19 5.75 4.91 13.28
CA GLY A 19 5.10 5.95 12.46
C GLY A 19 4.14 5.43 11.38
N ILE A 20 3.99 4.10 11.23
CA ILE A 20 3.01 3.49 10.32
C ILE A 20 1.81 3.00 11.13
N PHE A 21 0.64 3.59 10.91
CA PHE A 21 -0.62 3.22 11.57
C PHE A 21 -1.51 2.47 10.58
N HIS A 22 -1.35 1.15 10.54
CA HIS A 22 -2.10 0.25 9.65
C HIS A 22 -2.22 -1.15 10.25
N GLU A 23 -3.27 -1.91 9.92
CA GLU A 23 -3.42 -3.32 10.38
C GLU A 23 -2.32 -4.27 9.89
N SER A 24 -1.54 -3.82 8.91
CA SER A 24 -0.44 -4.54 8.27
C SER A 24 0.85 -3.73 8.33
N ASP A 25 0.99 -2.89 9.35
CA ASP A 25 2.16 -2.04 9.63
C ASP A 25 3.49 -2.80 9.52
N LEU A 26 3.59 -3.97 10.15
CA LEU A 26 4.77 -4.80 10.15
C LEU A 26 5.13 -5.30 8.74
N LEU A 27 4.12 -5.69 7.94
CA LEU A 27 4.33 -6.07 6.54
C LEU A 27 4.80 -4.87 5.71
N ILE A 28 4.16 -3.71 5.88
CA ILE A 28 4.53 -2.48 5.16
C ILE A 28 5.99 -2.12 5.43
N VAL A 29 6.40 -2.14 6.69
CA VAL A 29 7.77 -1.79 7.10
C VAL A 29 8.78 -2.84 6.63
N GLU A 30 8.46 -4.13 6.67
CA GLU A 30 9.30 -5.16 6.09
C GLU A 30 9.48 -4.99 4.57
N VAL A 31 8.41 -4.61 3.86
CA VAL A 31 8.45 -4.32 2.42
C VAL A 31 9.35 -3.11 2.13
N MET A 32 9.24 -2.05 2.93
CA MET A 32 10.11 -0.87 2.85
C MET A 32 11.57 -1.23 3.11
N ASN A 33 11.86 -1.91 4.21
CA ASN A 33 13.22 -2.27 4.63
C ASN A 33 13.94 -3.23 3.66
N ARG A 34 13.18 -3.99 2.87
CA ARG A 34 13.71 -4.88 1.82
C ARG A 34 13.90 -4.17 0.47
N GLY A 35 13.71 -2.85 0.42
CA GLY A 35 13.86 -2.03 -0.78
C GLY A 35 12.91 -2.44 -1.92
N ILE A 36 11.74 -3.01 -1.59
CA ILE A 36 10.79 -3.45 -2.61
C ILE A 36 10.16 -2.24 -3.32
N LEU A 37 9.99 -1.13 -2.60
CA LEU A 37 9.40 0.11 -3.10
C LEU A 37 10.41 1.01 -3.82
N ASP A 38 11.69 0.65 -3.80
CA ASP A 38 12.76 1.48 -4.38
C ASP A 38 12.69 1.49 -5.91
N ASN A 39 13.05 2.64 -6.47
CA ASN A 39 13.13 2.91 -7.92
C ASN A 39 11.81 2.66 -8.66
N LEU A 40 10.67 2.87 -7.98
CA LEU A 40 9.35 2.85 -8.61
C LEU A 40 8.95 4.25 -9.07
N SER A 41 8.28 4.31 -10.22
CA SER A 41 7.58 5.53 -10.63
C SER A 41 6.39 5.80 -9.69
N VAL A 42 5.81 7.00 -9.75
CA VAL A 42 4.57 7.31 -9.02
C VAL A 42 3.49 6.26 -9.29
N ASN A 43 3.27 5.92 -10.56
CA ASN A 43 2.24 4.97 -10.97
C ASN A 43 2.51 3.54 -10.48
N ASP A 44 3.76 3.10 -10.51
CA ASP A 44 4.12 1.76 -10.04
C ASP A 44 4.06 1.69 -8.50
N LEU A 45 4.48 2.76 -7.81
CA LEU A 45 4.44 2.82 -6.34
C LEU A 45 3.01 2.71 -5.82
N VAL A 46 2.08 3.51 -6.36
CA VAL A 46 0.68 3.46 -5.91
C VAL A 46 0.03 2.12 -6.23
N ALA A 47 0.38 1.49 -7.35
CA ALA A 47 -0.16 0.18 -7.70
C ALA A 47 0.33 -0.91 -6.75
N VAL A 48 1.61 -0.89 -6.37
CA VAL A 48 2.15 -1.84 -5.38
C VAL A 48 1.56 -1.58 -4.00
N LEU A 49 1.51 -0.33 -3.54
CA LEU A 49 0.96 -0.01 -2.22
C LEU A 49 -0.55 -0.23 -2.13
N SER A 50 -1.29 -0.10 -3.24
CA SER A 50 -2.73 -0.45 -3.26
C SER A 50 -2.98 -1.89 -2.83
N THR A 51 -2.00 -2.79 -3.03
CA THR A 51 -2.17 -4.20 -2.66
C THR A 51 -2.10 -4.46 -1.17
N LEU A 52 -1.63 -3.49 -0.39
CA LEU A 52 -1.52 -3.56 1.07
C LEU A 52 -2.72 -2.92 1.77
N VAL A 53 -3.56 -2.17 1.04
CA VAL A 53 -4.73 -1.45 1.58
C VAL A 53 -6.06 -1.97 1.02
N PHE A 54 -6.05 -2.67 -0.12
CA PHE A 54 -7.29 -3.11 -0.75
C PHE A 54 -7.92 -4.29 -0.01
N GLU A 55 -9.22 -4.18 0.22
CA GLU A 55 -10.03 -5.21 0.87
C GLU A 55 -11.20 -5.60 -0.05
N PRO A 56 -11.21 -6.84 -0.57
CA PRO A 56 -12.37 -7.34 -1.32
C PRO A 56 -13.59 -7.43 -0.43
N ARG A 57 -14.77 -7.09 -0.98
CA ARG A 57 -16.04 -7.33 -0.30
C ARG A 57 -16.45 -8.79 -0.43
N GLY A 58 -16.96 -9.38 0.66
CA GLY A 58 -17.66 -10.67 0.59
C GLY A 58 -16.77 -11.90 0.45
N GLY A 59 -15.45 -11.79 0.65
CA GLY A 59 -14.53 -12.93 0.69
C GLY A 59 -14.22 -13.57 -0.67
N ASP A 60 -14.86 -13.10 -1.76
CA ASP A 60 -14.40 -13.42 -3.10
C ASP A 60 -13.16 -12.57 -3.41
N ASN A 61 -12.09 -13.22 -3.85
CA ASN A 61 -10.86 -12.52 -4.22
C ASN A 61 -10.99 -11.78 -5.56
N GLY A 62 -12.17 -11.87 -6.19
CA GLY A 62 -12.44 -11.35 -7.52
C GLY A 62 -11.73 -12.17 -8.59
N GLY A 63 -11.85 -11.70 -9.83
CA GLY A 63 -11.06 -12.23 -10.94
C GLY A 63 -9.54 -12.03 -10.75
N PRO A 64 -8.72 -12.61 -11.64
CA PRO A 64 -7.26 -12.43 -11.57
C PRO A 64 -6.89 -10.94 -11.61
N PRO A 65 -5.98 -10.47 -10.73
CA PRO A 65 -5.57 -9.06 -10.71
C PRO A 65 -5.09 -8.56 -12.07
N ARG A 66 -5.56 -7.37 -12.46
CA ARG A 66 -5.04 -6.64 -13.60
C ARG A 66 -3.81 -5.86 -13.17
N TRP A 67 -2.69 -6.06 -13.86
CA TRP A 67 -1.44 -5.38 -13.56
C TRP A 67 -1.18 -4.26 -14.57
N PRO A 68 -0.80 -3.05 -14.13
CA PRO A 68 -0.47 -1.95 -15.04
C PRO A 68 0.86 -2.17 -15.77
N SER A 69 1.76 -2.98 -15.19
CA SER A 69 3.06 -3.33 -15.77
C SER A 69 3.57 -4.68 -15.21
N ASP A 70 4.48 -5.33 -15.94
CA ASP A 70 5.17 -6.53 -15.45
C ASP A 70 6.04 -6.23 -14.22
N LEU A 71 6.59 -5.01 -14.12
CA LEU A 71 7.35 -4.58 -12.96
C LEU A 71 6.49 -4.61 -11.69
N VAL A 72 5.28 -4.06 -11.73
CA VAL A 72 4.34 -4.08 -10.60
C VAL A 72 3.98 -5.50 -10.22
N ARG A 73 3.69 -6.36 -11.20
CA ARG A 73 3.41 -7.78 -10.95
C ARG A 73 4.59 -8.48 -10.24
N GLN A 74 5.82 -8.19 -10.66
CA GLN A 74 7.02 -8.76 -10.03
C GLN A 74 7.24 -8.21 -8.61
N ARG A 75 7.00 -6.92 -8.38
CA ARG A 75 7.05 -6.32 -7.03
C ARG A 75 6.01 -6.93 -6.11
N PHE A 76 4.77 -7.11 -6.58
CA PHE A 76 3.72 -7.77 -5.81
C PHE A 76 4.11 -9.18 -5.37
N LYS A 77 4.67 -10.01 -6.25
CA LYS A 77 5.18 -11.34 -5.87
C LYS A 77 6.24 -11.30 -4.76
N ARG A 78 7.06 -10.25 -4.73
CA ARG A 78 8.03 -10.05 -3.64
C ARG A 78 7.30 -9.67 -2.33
N VAL A 79 6.27 -8.82 -2.40
CA VAL A 79 5.41 -8.49 -1.25
C VAL A 79 4.72 -9.74 -0.71
N GLU A 80 4.10 -10.57 -1.57
CA GLU A 80 3.48 -11.84 -1.17
C GLU A 80 4.47 -12.77 -0.46
N LYS A 81 5.70 -12.89 -0.98
CA LYS A 81 6.73 -13.70 -0.34
C LYS A 81 7.06 -13.20 1.07
N VAL A 82 7.15 -11.88 1.28
CA VAL A 82 7.39 -11.30 2.60
C VAL A 82 6.20 -11.55 3.53
N SER A 83 4.98 -11.38 3.02
CA SER A 83 3.74 -11.65 3.77
C SER A 83 3.69 -13.09 4.25
N LEU A 84 3.95 -14.07 3.38
CA LEU A 84 3.97 -15.49 3.76
C LEU A 84 5.00 -15.78 4.86
N GLN A 85 6.24 -15.29 4.69
CA GLN A 85 7.30 -15.46 5.71
C GLN A 85 6.88 -14.85 7.05
N LEU A 86 6.24 -13.69 7.02
CA LEU A 86 5.79 -13.01 8.23
C LEU A 86 4.60 -13.72 8.89
N GLN A 87 3.67 -14.26 8.11
CA GLN A 87 2.56 -15.07 8.62
C GLN A 87 3.05 -16.36 9.26
N ASP A 88 4.08 -16.99 8.70
CA ASP A 88 4.69 -18.18 9.30
C ASP A 88 5.28 -17.86 10.68
N MET A 89 6.04 -16.76 10.80
CA MET A 89 6.56 -16.30 12.10
C MET A 89 5.45 -15.93 13.09
N GLN A 90 4.38 -15.27 12.62
CA GLN A 90 3.23 -14.93 13.46
C GLN A 90 2.53 -16.19 13.98
N ARG A 91 2.37 -17.21 13.13
CA ARG A 91 1.77 -18.50 13.49
C ARG A 91 2.59 -19.23 14.54
N GLU A 92 3.90 -19.30 14.35
CA GLU A 92 4.82 -19.93 15.32
C GLU A 92 4.76 -19.25 16.69
N LYS A 93 4.52 -17.94 16.73
CA LYS A 93 4.42 -17.13 17.95
C LYS A 93 3.00 -17.00 18.50
N GLY A 94 2.00 -17.66 17.90
CA GLY A 94 0.61 -17.59 18.32
C GLY A 94 -0.01 -16.18 18.18
N MET A 95 0.52 -15.35 17.29
CA MET A 95 0.03 -13.99 17.03
C MET A 95 -1.11 -14.00 16.00
N HIS A 96 -1.91 -12.93 16.01
CA HIS A 96 -2.88 -12.69 14.93
C HIS A 96 -2.14 -12.55 13.59
N LEU A 97 -2.61 -13.28 12.57
CA LEU A 97 -2.05 -13.21 11.23
C LEU A 97 -2.51 -11.91 10.56
N HIS A 98 -1.57 -11.16 9.99
CA HIS A 98 -1.94 -10.03 9.14
C HIS A 98 -2.63 -10.53 7.87
N ARG A 99 -3.43 -9.67 7.25
CA ARG A 99 -4.13 -9.98 6.00
C ARG A 99 -3.14 -10.18 4.85
N ALA A 100 -3.44 -11.13 3.97
CA ALA A 100 -2.66 -11.30 2.74
C ALA A 100 -2.85 -10.08 1.80
N PRO A 101 -1.80 -9.64 1.10
CA PRO A 101 -1.91 -8.55 0.14
C PRO A 101 -2.76 -8.97 -1.07
N ASN A 102 -3.52 -8.04 -1.64
CA ASN A 102 -4.45 -8.31 -2.74
C ASN A 102 -4.26 -7.34 -3.93
N GLY A 103 -4.05 -7.87 -5.13
CA GLY A 103 -3.77 -7.07 -6.34
C GLY A 103 -4.96 -6.37 -7.00
N GLY A 104 -6.19 -6.52 -6.49
CA GLY A 104 -7.43 -6.18 -7.19
C GLY A 104 -7.64 -4.70 -7.55
N LEU A 105 -6.87 -3.77 -6.96
CA LEU A 105 -6.91 -2.33 -7.28
C LEU A 105 -5.68 -1.81 -8.04
N ALA A 106 -4.71 -2.65 -8.36
CA ALA A 106 -3.42 -2.18 -8.86
C ALA A 106 -3.55 -1.42 -10.20
N PHE A 107 -4.39 -1.89 -11.11
CA PHE A 107 -4.60 -1.27 -12.42
C PHE A 107 -5.35 0.06 -12.31
N GLU A 108 -6.45 0.07 -11.54
CA GLU A 108 -7.30 1.23 -11.28
C GLU A 108 -6.46 2.34 -10.67
N THR A 109 -5.66 2.01 -9.65
CA THR A 109 -4.85 2.96 -8.92
C THR A 109 -3.79 3.61 -9.79
N ALA A 110 -3.06 2.82 -10.60
CA ALA A 110 -2.09 3.38 -11.57
C ALA A 110 -2.76 4.25 -12.63
N GLY A 111 -3.91 3.80 -13.15
CA GLY A 111 -4.69 4.58 -14.12
C GLY A 111 -5.17 5.91 -13.54
N TRP A 112 -5.58 5.92 -12.28
CA TRP A 112 -5.97 7.12 -11.55
C TRP A 112 -4.79 8.06 -11.30
N ALA A 113 -3.66 7.58 -10.81
CA ALA A 113 -2.47 8.42 -10.64
C ALA A 113 -1.98 9.01 -11.99
N SER A 114 -2.19 8.31 -13.10
CA SER A 114 -1.89 8.78 -14.46
C SER A 114 -2.89 9.83 -15.01
N GLY A 115 -3.89 10.25 -14.23
CA GLY A 115 -4.87 11.26 -14.66
C GLY A 115 -6.07 10.74 -15.45
N LYS A 116 -6.24 9.42 -15.63
CA LYS A 116 -7.41 8.88 -16.37
C LYS A 116 -8.72 9.15 -15.61
N PRO A 117 -9.84 9.42 -16.31
CA PRO A 117 -11.13 9.57 -15.66
C PRO A 117 -11.59 8.24 -15.02
N LEU A 118 -12.28 8.31 -13.88
CA LEU A 118 -12.69 7.13 -13.11
C LEU A 118 -13.52 6.14 -13.95
N SER A 119 -14.43 6.67 -14.76
CA SER A 119 -15.29 5.88 -15.66
C SER A 119 -14.54 5.02 -16.70
N ARG A 120 -13.25 5.27 -16.94
CA ARG A 120 -12.42 4.50 -17.87
C ARG A 120 -11.58 3.42 -17.20
N ILE A 121 -11.45 3.47 -15.87
CA ILE A 121 -10.54 2.60 -15.12
C ILE A 121 -11.28 1.72 -14.13
N LEU A 122 -12.46 2.13 -13.66
CA LEU A 122 -13.21 1.43 -12.63
C LEU A 122 -13.62 0.03 -13.11
N ASP A 123 -13.26 -0.98 -12.33
CA ASP A 123 -13.75 -2.34 -12.50
C ASP A 123 -15.28 -2.37 -12.29
N PRO A 124 -16.06 -3.07 -13.14
CA PRO A 124 -17.51 -3.19 -12.96
C PRO A 124 -17.94 -3.71 -11.58
N ASP A 125 -17.11 -4.53 -10.94
CA ASP A 125 -17.41 -5.12 -9.63
C ASP A 125 -17.01 -4.21 -8.46
N LEU A 126 -16.34 -3.08 -8.74
CA LEU A 126 -15.89 -2.10 -7.76
C LEU A 126 -16.82 -0.87 -7.75
N THR A 127 -17.38 -0.56 -6.58
CA THR A 127 -18.20 0.66 -6.46
C THR A 127 -17.32 1.92 -6.41
N PRO A 128 -17.81 3.07 -6.92
CA PRO A 128 -17.07 4.34 -6.81
C PRO A 128 -16.73 4.73 -5.35
N GLY A 129 -17.62 4.42 -4.41
CA GLY A 129 -17.40 4.71 -2.99
C GLY A 129 -16.28 3.88 -2.38
N ASP A 130 -16.20 2.59 -2.74
CA ASP A 130 -15.09 1.72 -2.30
C ASP A 130 -13.77 2.18 -2.89
N PHE A 131 -13.77 2.55 -4.17
CA PHE A 131 -12.60 3.14 -4.80
C PHE A 131 -12.11 4.39 -4.06
N VAL A 132 -13.00 5.36 -3.78
CA VAL A 132 -12.64 6.59 -3.06
C VAL A 132 -12.10 6.28 -1.66
N ARG A 133 -12.74 5.36 -0.92
CA ARG A 133 -12.27 4.94 0.40
C ARG A 133 -10.86 4.35 0.34
N SER A 134 -10.60 3.43 -0.58
CA SER A 134 -9.27 2.83 -0.74
C SER A 134 -8.22 3.86 -1.16
N MET A 135 -8.57 4.83 -2.02
CA MET A 135 -7.65 5.92 -2.38
C MET A 135 -7.31 6.81 -1.19
N ARG A 136 -8.26 7.06 -0.28
CA ARG A 136 -8.02 7.82 0.95
C ARG A 136 -7.08 7.09 1.90
N GLN A 137 -7.33 5.81 2.16
CA GLN A 137 -6.43 4.96 2.94
C GLN A 137 -5.01 4.93 2.33
N LEU A 138 -4.91 4.82 1.01
CA LEU A 138 -3.64 4.84 0.29
C LEU A 138 -2.91 6.19 0.41
N ILE A 139 -3.62 7.31 0.28
CA ILE A 139 -3.04 8.65 0.46
C ILE A 139 -2.48 8.83 1.86
N ASP A 140 -3.19 8.36 2.89
CA ASP A 140 -2.75 8.45 4.27
C ASP A 140 -1.53 7.55 4.52
N LEU A 141 -1.53 6.33 3.98
CA LEU A 141 -0.34 5.47 4.02
C LEU A 141 0.87 6.11 3.33
N LEU A 142 0.70 6.72 2.15
CA LEU A 142 1.77 7.42 1.44
C LEU A 142 2.34 8.60 2.26
N ARG A 143 1.49 9.33 3.00
CA ARG A 143 1.91 10.40 3.92
C ARG A 143 2.71 9.87 5.10
N GLN A 144 2.31 8.72 5.65
CA GLN A 144 3.07 8.06 6.72
C GLN A 144 4.41 7.53 6.20
N ILE A 145 4.45 6.95 4.99
CA ILE A 145 5.71 6.50 4.36
C ILE A 145 6.64 7.69 4.12
N SER A 146 6.13 8.81 3.60
CA SER A 146 6.96 9.99 3.33
C SER A 146 7.48 10.65 4.63
N SER A 147 6.74 10.60 5.74
CA SER A 147 7.22 11.14 7.01
C SER A 147 8.21 10.22 7.74
N THR A 148 8.17 8.90 7.51
CA THR A 148 8.92 7.91 8.30
C THR A 148 10.12 7.29 7.58
N THR A 149 10.13 7.25 6.25
CA THR A 149 11.23 6.64 5.51
C THR A 149 12.54 7.42 5.70
N THR A 150 13.69 6.75 5.66
CA THR A 150 15.02 7.37 5.57
C THR A 150 15.54 7.45 4.13
N ASN A 151 14.81 6.88 3.16
CA ASN A 151 15.15 6.94 1.74
C ASN A 151 14.52 8.19 1.10
N ASP A 152 15.35 9.19 0.77
CA ASP A 152 14.87 10.46 0.21
C ASP A 152 14.23 10.31 -1.18
N SER A 153 14.68 9.36 -1.99
CA SER A 153 14.04 9.07 -3.28
C SER A 153 12.62 8.52 -3.06
N LEU A 154 12.44 7.60 -2.11
CA LEU A 154 11.12 7.06 -1.78
C LEU A 154 10.23 8.16 -1.17
N ARG A 155 10.78 9.02 -0.31
CA ARG A 155 10.08 10.16 0.28
C ARG A 155 9.48 11.07 -0.79
N GLN A 156 10.29 11.43 -1.79
CA GLN A 156 9.85 12.30 -2.87
C GLN A 156 8.76 11.65 -3.71
N VAL A 157 8.96 10.39 -4.14
CA VAL A 157 7.96 9.68 -4.97
C VAL A 157 6.66 9.45 -4.20
N ALA A 158 6.72 9.13 -2.90
CA ALA A 158 5.53 8.98 -2.06
C ALA A 158 4.75 10.30 -1.94
N THR A 159 5.46 11.43 -1.80
CA THR A 159 4.85 12.76 -1.74
C THR A 159 4.14 13.12 -3.05
N ASP A 160 4.78 12.84 -4.18
CA ASP A 160 4.20 13.10 -5.50
C ASP A 160 3.04 12.15 -5.81
N ALA A 161 3.12 10.90 -5.34
CA ALA A 161 2.03 9.93 -5.41
C ALA A 161 0.80 10.37 -4.62
N SER A 162 0.95 10.89 -3.40
CA SER A 162 -0.18 11.44 -2.62
C SER A 162 -0.90 12.54 -3.40
N ARG A 163 -0.16 13.45 -4.04
CA ARG A 163 -0.72 14.54 -4.86
C ARG A 163 -1.42 14.01 -6.12
N ALA A 164 -0.84 13.02 -6.78
CA ALA A 164 -1.40 12.44 -7.99
C ALA A 164 -2.76 11.72 -7.74
N LEU A 165 -2.91 11.10 -6.56
CA LEU A 165 -4.16 10.44 -6.16
C LEU A 165 -5.22 11.42 -5.65
N ASP A 166 -4.81 12.52 -5.00
CA ASP A 166 -5.71 13.51 -4.40
C ASP A 166 -6.30 14.49 -5.43
N ARG A 167 -7.17 13.98 -6.29
CA ARG A 167 -7.82 14.75 -7.36
C ARG A 167 -9.29 14.39 -7.54
N GLY A 168 -10.03 15.22 -8.27
CA GLY A 168 -11.41 14.95 -8.68
C GLY A 168 -12.31 14.45 -7.54
N VAL A 169 -12.95 13.31 -7.79
CA VAL A 169 -13.93 12.70 -6.89
C VAL A 169 -13.32 12.22 -5.56
N VAL A 170 -12.03 11.88 -5.56
CA VAL A 170 -11.27 11.58 -4.34
C VAL A 170 -11.14 12.87 -3.53
N SER A 171 -10.60 13.94 -4.15
CA SER A 171 -10.41 15.27 -3.52
C SER A 171 -11.71 15.82 -2.90
N ALA A 172 -12.82 15.78 -3.64
CA ALA A 172 -14.12 16.25 -3.17
C ALA A 172 -14.57 15.59 -1.86
N ALA A 173 -14.36 14.28 -1.71
CA ALA A 173 -14.76 13.54 -0.51
C ALA A 173 -14.02 13.98 0.78
N ALA A 174 -12.85 14.62 0.68
CA ALA A 174 -12.18 15.17 1.86
C ALA A 174 -12.86 16.45 2.39
N GLY A 175 -13.55 17.20 1.52
CA GLY A 175 -14.29 18.41 1.90
C GLY A 175 -15.68 18.14 2.48
N GLU A 176 -16.22 16.93 2.29
CA GLU A 176 -17.54 16.51 2.80
C GLU A 176 -17.47 15.85 4.20
N SER A 177 -16.26 15.70 4.76
CA SER A 177 -16.08 15.33 6.17
C SER A 177 -16.33 16.56 7.05
N ILE A 178 -17.61 16.86 7.29
CA ILE A 178 -18.09 17.86 8.27
C ILE A 178 -18.51 17.13 9.55
#